data_AF-A0A957SCL8-F1
#
_entry.id   AF-A0A957SCL8-F1
#
_cell.length_a   1.000
_cell.length_b   1.000
_cell.length_c   1.000
_cell.angle_alpha   90.00
_cell.angle_beta   90.00
_cell.angle_gamma   90.00
#
_symmetry.space_group_name_H-M   'P 1'
#
loop_
_entity.id
_entity.type
_entity.pdbx_description
1 polymer ?
#
loop_
_entity_poly.entity_id
_entity_poly.type
_entity_poly.pdbx_seq_one_letter_code
_entity_poly.pdbx_strand_id
1 'polypeptide(L)'
;MVTSTQTRAEQRAAAAPADVILEIRDLHVHYETAAGAVKAVSGVNLTLRKGERLALVGESGCGKTTLAMAIMRLLKPPARIVQGEILLDGQDLLKLDEEEMRLARMNDVALVTQSAMNALNPVMRIEDQIIDGLEDHGIRQSRATLREVVRSLLEHVGLKPGVARMYPHELSGGMKQR
;
A
#
# COMPACT_ATOMS: atom_id res chain seq x y z
N MET A 1 -16.75 48.47 -25.89
CA MET A 1 -17.05 47.03 -26.00
C MET A 1 -15.75 46.32 -26.37
N VAL A 2 -14.88 46.09 -25.40
CA VAL A 2 -13.69 45.23 -25.53
C VAL A 2 -13.54 44.54 -24.18
N THR A 3 -13.98 43.29 -24.13
CA THR A 3 -13.90 42.42 -22.95
C THR A 3 -12.50 41.85 -22.88
N SER A 4 -11.72 42.30 -21.90
CA SER A 4 -10.44 41.72 -21.52
C SER A 4 -10.69 40.48 -20.67
N THR A 5 -10.57 39.31 -21.29
CA THR A 5 -10.59 38.01 -20.63
C THR A 5 -9.27 37.82 -19.87
N GLN A 6 -9.25 38.19 -18.59
CA GLN A 6 -8.13 37.86 -17.72
C GLN A 6 -8.20 36.38 -17.32
N THR A 7 -7.09 35.71 -17.60
CA THR A 7 -6.75 34.32 -17.34
C THR A 7 -6.97 33.95 -15.87
N ARG A 8 -7.93 33.07 -15.62
CA ARG A 8 -8.25 32.48 -14.31
C ARG A 8 -7.22 31.39 -13.98
N ALA A 9 -5.98 31.80 -13.77
CA ALA A 9 -4.86 30.92 -13.42
C ALA A 9 -4.07 31.53 -12.26
N GLU A 10 -4.71 31.69 -11.12
CA GLU A 10 -4.05 31.96 -9.83
C GLU A 10 -5.10 31.77 -8.73
N GLN A 11 -4.68 31.17 -7.61
CA GLN A 11 -5.52 30.78 -6.46
C GLN A 11 -6.34 29.49 -6.62
N ARG A 12 -5.65 28.37 -6.83
CA ARG A 12 -6.10 27.12 -6.19
C ARG A 12 -5.74 27.25 -4.71
N ALA A 13 -6.62 27.93 -3.97
CA ALA A 13 -6.50 28.12 -2.53
C ALA A 13 -6.17 26.77 -1.86
N ALA A 14 -5.18 26.80 -0.96
CA ALA A 14 -4.82 25.69 -0.11
C ALA A 14 -6.06 25.25 0.68
N ALA A 15 -6.74 24.21 0.17
CA ALA A 15 -7.77 23.51 0.90
C ALA A 15 -7.13 22.92 2.16
N ALA A 16 -7.86 22.97 3.27
CA ALA A 16 -7.37 22.66 4.61
C ALA A 16 -6.60 21.32 4.69
N PRO A 17 -5.60 21.19 5.59
CA PRO A 17 -4.83 19.97 5.80
C PRO A 17 -5.66 18.73 6.21
N ALA A 18 -6.96 18.90 6.48
CA ALA A 18 -7.84 17.86 7.02
C ALA A 18 -8.18 16.71 6.05
N ASP A 19 -7.92 16.86 4.75
CA ASP A 19 -8.31 15.85 3.74
C ASP A 19 -7.14 15.09 3.11
N VAL A 20 -5.89 15.36 3.52
CA VAL A 20 -4.70 14.68 3.00
C VAL A 20 -4.53 13.34 3.72
N ILE A 21 -4.54 12.23 2.98
CA ILE A 21 -4.39 10.88 3.54
C ILE A 21 -2.96 10.36 3.42
N LEU A 22 -2.24 10.71 2.36
CA LEU A 22 -0.84 10.34 2.17
C LEU A 22 -0.06 11.55 1.65
N GLU A 23 1.04 11.87 2.32
CA GLU A 23 1.97 12.91 1.89
C GLU A 23 3.40 12.38 1.92
N ILE A 24 4.11 12.54 0.80
CA ILE A 24 5.53 12.20 0.66
C ILE A 24 6.26 13.51 0.43
N ARG A 25 7.29 13.77 1.24
CA ARG A 25 8.09 15.00 1.18
C ARG A 25 9.54 14.64 0.93
N ASP A 26 10.06 15.14 -0.19
CA ASP A 26 11.46 15.04 -0.61
C ASP A 26 12.08 13.65 -0.37
N LEU A 27 11.37 12.60 -0.82
CA LEU A 27 11.79 11.22 -0.58
C LEU A 27 12.91 10.81 -1.53
N HIS A 28 14.01 10.28 -0.96
CA HIS A 28 15.13 9.71 -1.69
C HIS A 28 15.40 8.28 -1.25
N VAL A 29 15.49 7.37 -2.22
CA VAL A 29 15.78 5.95 -1.99
C VAL A 29 16.93 5.53 -2.88
N HIS A 30 18.00 5.03 -2.25
CA HIS A 30 19.21 4.58 -2.92
C HIS A 30 19.41 3.08 -2.74
N TYR A 31 19.95 2.41 -3.76
CA TYR A 31 20.50 1.07 -3.66
C TYR A 31 22.02 1.17 -3.61
N GLU A 32 22.63 0.61 -2.57
CA GLU A 32 24.07 0.52 -2.49
C GLU A 32 24.59 -0.60 -3.40
N THR A 33 25.56 -0.28 -4.25
CA THR A 33 26.23 -1.26 -5.11
C THR A 33 27.74 -1.08 -5.03
N ALA A 34 28.50 -2.08 -5.45
CA ALA A 34 29.97 -2.00 -5.48
C ALA A 34 30.49 -0.85 -6.38
N ALA A 35 29.71 -0.42 -7.38
CA ALA A 35 30.06 0.67 -8.29
C ALA A 35 29.58 2.06 -7.79
N GLY A 36 28.95 2.12 -6.62
CA GLY A 36 28.36 3.33 -6.05
C GLY A 36 26.85 3.24 -5.85
N ALA A 37 26.26 4.28 -5.27
CA ALA A 37 24.83 4.33 -4.98
C ALA A 37 24.01 4.58 -6.26
N VAL A 38 23.05 3.70 -6.54
CA VAL A 38 22.04 3.89 -7.58
C VAL A 38 20.84 4.62 -6.99
N LYS A 39 20.50 5.79 -7.53
CA LYS A 39 19.37 6.60 -7.07
C LYS A 39 18.07 6.10 -7.69
N ALA A 40 17.32 5.27 -6.97
CA ALA A 40 16.08 4.69 -7.49
C ALA A 40 14.86 5.61 -7.30
N VAL A 41 14.87 6.45 -6.27
CA VAL A 41 13.89 7.52 -6.04
C VAL A 41 14.69 8.78 -5.69
N SER A 42 14.41 9.90 -6.36
CA SER A 42 15.16 11.16 -6.21
C SER A 42 14.22 12.34 -6.01
N GLY A 43 14.04 12.77 -4.75
CA GLY A 43 13.30 13.99 -4.39
C GLY A 43 11.82 13.94 -4.74
N VAL A 44 11.17 12.81 -4.52
CA VAL A 44 9.74 12.67 -4.82
C VAL A 44 8.89 13.41 -3.79
N ASN A 45 7.98 14.23 -4.31
CA ASN A 45 6.94 14.90 -3.53
C ASN A 45 5.57 14.45 -4.08
N LEU A 46 4.71 13.95 -3.19
CA LEU A 46 3.40 13.41 -3.56
C LEU A 46 2.38 13.78 -2.49
N THR A 47 1.17 14.14 -2.90
CA THR A 47 0.05 14.32 -1.97
C THR A 47 -1.16 13.61 -2.55
N LEU A 48 -1.76 12.70 -1.77
CA LEU A 48 -3.01 12.02 -2.07
C LEU A 48 -4.06 12.46 -1.05
N ARG A 49 -5.24 12.84 -1.52
CA ARG A 49 -6.38 13.18 -0.64
C ARG A 49 -7.37 12.04 -0.54
N LYS A 50 -8.18 12.09 0.51
CA LYS A 50 -9.27 11.14 0.71
C LYS A 50 -10.20 11.10 -0.51
N GLY A 51 -10.48 9.88 -0.98
CA GLY A 51 -11.33 9.65 -2.15
C GLY A 51 -10.64 9.86 -3.51
N GLU A 52 -9.40 10.35 -3.54
CA GLU A 52 -8.63 10.43 -4.77
C GLU A 52 -8.06 9.05 -5.15
N ARG A 53 -7.91 8.83 -6.45
CA ARG A 53 -7.21 7.69 -7.02
C ARG A 53 -6.01 8.22 -7.78
N LEU A 54 -4.82 7.76 -7.41
CA LEU A 54 -3.58 8.16 -8.05
C LEU A 54 -2.95 6.96 -8.75
N ALA A 55 -2.60 7.14 -10.01
CA ALA A 55 -1.87 6.17 -10.81
C ALA A 55 -0.44 6.67 -11.04
N LEU A 56 0.54 5.85 -10.69
CA LEU A 56 1.94 6.11 -10.99
C LEU A 56 2.35 5.33 -12.24
N VAL A 57 2.69 6.04 -13.31
CA VAL A 57 3.03 5.47 -14.63
C VAL A 57 4.45 5.84 -15.01
N GLY A 58 5.14 4.93 -15.69
CA GLY A 58 6.50 5.14 -16.19
C GLY A 58 7.10 3.85 -16.72
N GLU A 59 8.27 3.94 -17.35
CA GLU A 59 8.97 2.80 -17.93
C GLU A 59 9.41 1.76 -16.89
N SER A 60 9.72 0.54 -17.34
CA SER A 60 10.29 -0.48 -16.45
C SER A 60 11.59 0.04 -15.82
N GLY A 61 11.78 -0.19 -14.52
CA GLY A 61 12.98 0.25 -13.80
C GLY A 61 12.98 1.72 -13.33
N CYS A 62 11.96 2.54 -13.62
CA CYS A 62 11.95 3.96 -13.24
C CYS A 62 11.65 4.24 -11.73
N GLY A 63 11.71 3.22 -10.86
CA GLY A 63 11.56 3.41 -9.40
C GLY A 63 10.14 3.28 -8.83
N LYS A 64 9.10 2.98 -9.63
CA LYS A 64 7.71 2.85 -9.15
C LYS A 64 7.54 1.86 -8.00
N THR A 65 8.06 0.63 -8.20
CA THR A 65 8.02 -0.42 -7.18
C THR A 65 8.83 -0.02 -5.96
N THR A 66 9.99 0.63 -6.15
CA THR A 66 10.80 1.14 -5.04
C THR A 66 10.04 2.17 -4.21
N LEU A 67 9.32 3.09 -4.85
CA LEU A 67 8.49 4.08 -4.16
C LEU A 67 7.36 3.41 -3.35
N ALA A 68 6.64 2.45 -3.94
CA ALA A 68 5.59 1.71 -3.23
C ALA A 68 6.15 0.93 -2.03
N MET A 69 7.30 0.26 -2.19
CA MET A 69 7.96 -0.46 -1.09
C MET A 69 8.50 0.48 -0.01
N ALA A 70 8.94 1.69 -0.37
CA ALA A 70 9.37 2.71 0.57
C ALA A 70 8.20 3.17 1.46
N ILE A 71 7.04 3.46 0.85
CA ILE A 71 5.81 3.83 1.57
C ILE A 71 5.43 2.74 2.58
N MET A 72 5.51 1.47 2.17
CA MET A 72 5.17 0.34 3.04
C MET A 72 6.27 -0.05 4.04
N ARG A 73 7.42 0.64 4.07
CA ARG A 73 8.64 0.24 4.80
C ARG A 73 9.03 -1.23 4.58
N LEU A 74 8.93 -1.69 3.34
CA LEU A 74 9.29 -3.05 2.92
C LEU A 74 10.60 -3.12 2.10
N LEU A 75 11.35 -2.03 2.06
CA LEU A 75 12.67 -2.02 1.44
C LEU A 75 13.62 -2.97 2.18
N LYS A 76 14.31 -3.81 1.42
CA LYS A 76 15.34 -4.72 1.92
C LYS A 76 16.72 -4.23 1.46
N PRO A 77 17.79 -4.52 2.21
CA PRO A 77 19.14 -4.27 1.73
C PRO A 77 19.36 -4.85 0.32
N PRO A 78 20.09 -4.15 -0.57
CA PRO A 78 20.88 -2.94 -0.30
C PRO A 78 20.10 -1.61 -0.46
N ALA A 79 18.77 -1.64 -0.52
CA ALA A 79 17.95 -0.43 -0.61
C ALA A 79 17.87 0.28 0.76
N ARG A 80 17.96 1.61 0.75
CA ARG A 80 17.78 2.45 1.93
C ARG A 80 17.07 3.77 1.58
N ILE A 81 16.20 4.21 2.46
CA ILE A 81 15.67 5.59 2.46
C ILE A 81 16.78 6.45 3.05
N VAL A 82 17.27 7.42 2.28
CA VAL A 82 18.39 8.29 2.72
C VAL A 82 17.91 9.66 3.21
N GLN A 83 16.70 10.06 2.81
CA GLN A 83 16.11 11.36 3.11
C GLN A 83 14.61 11.34 2.81
N GLY A 84 13.87 12.21 3.51
CA GLY A 84 12.46 12.48 3.27
C GLY A 84 11.56 11.99 4.40
N GLU A 85 10.27 12.27 4.25
CA GLU A 85 9.20 11.89 5.19
C GLU A 85 8.04 11.24 4.43
N ILE A 86 7.35 10.30 5.08
CA ILE A 86 6.15 9.64 4.55
C ILE A 86 5.06 9.73 5.61
N LEU A 87 4.13 10.65 5.43
CA LEU A 87 3.03 10.92 6.34
C LEU A 87 1.78 10.18 5.87
N LEU A 88 1.26 9.27 6.68
CA LEU A 88 -0.04 8.63 6.51
C LEU A 88 -0.99 9.17 7.57
N ASP A 89 -2.08 9.82 7.16
CA ASP A 89 -3.01 10.52 8.06
C ASP A 89 -2.29 11.46 9.07
N GLY A 90 -1.23 12.12 8.60
CA GLY A 90 -0.38 13.01 9.41
C GLY A 90 0.69 12.31 10.27
N GLN A 91 0.69 10.99 10.36
CA GLN A 91 1.69 10.21 11.10
C GLN A 91 2.86 9.80 10.21
N ASP A 92 4.10 10.11 10.64
CA ASP A 92 5.30 9.75 9.89
C ASP A 92 5.64 8.27 10.05
N LEU A 93 5.44 7.50 8.98
CA LEU A 93 5.69 6.06 8.94
C LEU A 93 7.15 5.70 9.22
N LEU A 94 8.11 6.60 8.92
CA LEU A 94 9.54 6.35 9.14
C LEU A 94 9.95 6.44 10.61
N LYS A 95 9.11 7.05 11.45
CA LYS A 95 9.35 7.23 12.89
C LYS A 95 8.67 6.15 13.75
N LEU A 96 7.82 5.32 13.15
CA LEU A 96 7.15 4.22 13.84
C LEU A 96 8.16 3.16 14.27
N ASP A 97 7.92 2.55 15.42
CA ASP A 97 8.58 1.30 15.75
C ASP A 97 8.06 0.13 14.87
N GLU A 98 8.64 -1.05 15.03
CA GLU A 98 8.25 -2.21 14.20
C GLU A 98 6.86 -2.76 14.56
N GLU A 99 6.38 -2.58 15.79
CA GLU A 99 5.04 -3.01 16.22
C GLU A 99 3.97 -2.08 15.64
N GLU A 100 4.17 -0.77 15.78
CA GLU A 100 3.32 0.28 15.21
C GLU A 100 3.25 0.14 13.70
N MET A 101 4.40 -0.04 13.03
CA MET A 101 4.43 -0.24 11.59
C MET A 101 3.75 -1.57 11.19
N ARG A 102 3.88 -2.63 12.00
CA ARG A 102 3.16 -3.88 11.74
C ARG A 102 1.66 -3.63 11.75
N LEU A 103 1.11 -2.94 12.75
CA LEU A 103 -0.33 -2.65 12.82
C LEU A 103 -0.79 -1.74 11.66
N ALA A 104 0.00 -0.74 11.29
CA ALA A 104 -0.32 0.18 10.19
C ALA A 104 -0.49 -0.52 8.84
N ARG A 105 0.31 -1.56 8.54
CA ARG A 105 0.31 -2.29 7.24
C ARG A 105 -0.97 -3.11 6.95
N MET A 106 -1.94 -3.12 7.86
CA MET A 106 -3.23 -3.79 7.65
C MET A 106 -4.40 -2.88 8.00
N ASN A 107 -4.27 -2.08 9.07
CA ASN A 107 -5.36 -1.24 9.56
C ASN A 107 -5.52 0.03 8.72
N ASP A 108 -4.41 0.64 8.31
CA ASP A 108 -4.41 1.98 7.71
C ASP A 108 -3.97 1.98 6.24
N VAL A 109 -3.03 1.12 5.88
CA VAL A 109 -2.53 0.98 4.50
C VAL A 109 -2.21 -0.47 4.18
N ALA A 110 -2.66 -0.97 3.03
CA ALA A 110 -2.38 -2.33 2.57
C ALA A 110 -1.77 -2.33 1.16
N LEU A 111 -0.95 -3.35 0.87
CA LEU A 111 -0.30 -3.52 -0.43
C LEU A 111 -0.67 -4.85 -1.08
N VAL A 112 -1.29 -4.78 -2.27
CA VAL A 112 -1.41 -5.92 -3.18
C VAL A 112 -0.26 -5.85 -4.18
N THR A 113 0.72 -6.74 -4.04
CA THR A 113 1.92 -6.76 -4.89
C THR A 113 1.65 -7.36 -6.28
N GLN A 114 2.52 -7.09 -7.25
CA GLN A 114 2.42 -7.67 -8.61
C GLN A 114 2.42 -9.20 -8.61
N SER A 115 3.11 -9.81 -7.65
CA SER A 115 3.20 -11.26 -7.48
C SER A 115 2.33 -11.76 -6.32
N ALA A 116 1.30 -11.02 -5.91
CA ALA A 116 0.47 -11.37 -4.73
C ALA A 116 -0.12 -12.79 -4.83
N MET A 117 -0.44 -13.26 -6.04
CA MET A 117 -0.92 -14.62 -6.27
C MET A 117 0.08 -15.72 -5.85
N ASN A 118 1.38 -15.40 -5.80
CA ASN A 118 2.44 -16.31 -5.37
C ASN A 118 2.71 -16.24 -3.86
N ALA A 119 2.10 -15.29 -3.15
CA ALA A 119 2.24 -15.15 -1.70
C ALA A 119 1.35 -16.13 -0.92
N LEU A 120 0.35 -16.74 -1.56
CA LEU A 120 -0.52 -17.72 -0.94
C LEU A 120 0.24 -19.02 -0.63
N ASN A 121 0.17 -19.46 0.63
CA ASN A 121 0.72 -20.71 1.10
C ASN A 121 -0.07 -21.90 0.50
N PRO A 122 0.55 -22.75 -0.35
CA PRO A 122 -0.16 -23.79 -1.10
C PRO A 122 -0.73 -24.92 -0.24
N VAL A 123 -0.26 -25.07 1.00
CA VAL A 123 -0.68 -26.14 1.93
C VAL A 123 -1.63 -25.66 3.04
N MET A 124 -2.03 -24.39 3.03
CA MET A 124 -3.02 -23.84 3.94
C MET A 124 -4.32 -23.53 3.20
N ARG A 125 -5.46 -23.66 3.89
CA ARG A 125 -6.75 -23.25 3.32
C ARG A 125 -6.83 -21.73 3.25
N ILE A 126 -7.68 -21.22 2.35
CA ILE A 126 -7.89 -19.77 2.18
C ILE A 126 -8.37 -19.12 3.49
N GLU A 127 -9.30 -19.75 4.21
CA GLU A 127 -9.76 -19.27 5.52
C GLU A 127 -8.61 -19.10 6.50
N ASP A 128 -7.80 -20.14 6.67
CA ASP A 128 -6.74 -20.15 7.68
C ASP A 128 -5.68 -19.08 7.38
N GLN A 129 -5.34 -18.85 6.10
CA GLN A 129 -4.37 -17.82 5.72
C GLN A 129 -4.89 -16.39 5.91
N ILE A 130 -6.16 -16.14 5.62
CA ILE A 130 -6.77 -14.83 5.86
C ILE A 130 -6.83 -14.58 7.37
N ILE A 131 -7.22 -15.58 8.16
CA ILE A 131 -7.25 -15.49 9.62
C ILE A 131 -5.85 -15.24 10.17
N ASP A 132 -4.84 -15.98 9.71
CA ASP A 132 -3.43 -15.81 10.11
C ASP A 132 -2.96 -14.37 9.84
N GLY A 133 -3.27 -13.82 8.65
CA GLY A 133 -2.98 -12.43 8.32
C GLY A 133 -3.68 -11.41 9.24
N LEU A 134 -4.97 -11.62 9.56
CA LEU A 134 -5.70 -10.78 10.52
C LEU A 134 -5.08 -10.83 11.91
N GLU A 135 -4.70 -12.03 12.36
CA GLU A 135 -4.10 -12.26 13.67
C GLU A 135 -2.68 -11.66 13.76
N ASP A 136 -1.85 -11.80 12.72
CA ASP A 136 -0.52 -11.19 12.68
C ASP A 136 -0.57 -9.67 12.82
N HIS A 137 -1.67 -9.05 12.40
CA HIS A 137 -1.86 -7.60 12.45
C HIS A 137 -2.76 -7.15 13.61
N GLY A 138 -2.85 -7.98 14.67
CA GLY A 138 -3.41 -7.58 15.96
C GLY A 138 -4.92 -7.74 16.11
N ILE A 139 -5.62 -8.32 15.12
CA ILE A 139 -7.05 -8.59 15.24
C ILE A 139 -7.24 -9.85 16.09
N ARG A 140 -7.65 -9.66 17.35
CA ARG A 140 -7.90 -10.73 18.32
C ARG A 140 -9.40 -10.90 18.53
N GLN A 141 -9.97 -11.95 17.95
CA GLN A 141 -11.40 -12.27 18.06
C GLN A 141 -11.58 -13.78 18.19
N SER A 142 -12.80 -14.22 18.51
CA SER A 142 -13.10 -15.66 18.51
C SER A 142 -12.94 -16.23 17.09
N ARG A 143 -12.54 -17.51 16.98
CA ARG A 143 -12.44 -18.17 15.67
C ARG A 143 -13.77 -18.17 14.92
N ALA A 144 -14.89 -18.22 15.63
CA ALA A 144 -16.22 -18.11 15.02
C ALA A 144 -16.44 -16.72 14.38
N THR A 145 -16.06 -15.65 15.09
CA THR A 145 -16.12 -14.27 14.57
C THR A 145 -15.23 -14.11 13.35
N LEU A 146 -13.99 -14.58 13.41
CA LEU A 146 -13.04 -14.46 12.30
C LEU A 146 -13.51 -15.20 11.04
N ARG A 147 -14.19 -16.35 11.19
CA ARG A 147 -14.81 -17.06 10.06
C ARG A 147 -15.92 -16.27 9.38
N GLU A 148 -16.73 -15.54 10.15
CA GLU A 148 -17.77 -14.68 9.59
C GLU A 148 -17.14 -13.46 8.89
N VAL A 149 -16.03 -12.91 9.43
CA VAL A 149 -15.25 -11.88 8.74
C VAL A 149 -14.71 -12.40 7.41
N VAL A 150 -14.08 -13.58 7.38
CA VAL A 150 -13.59 -14.21 6.14
C VAL A 150 -14.72 -14.39 5.12
N ARG A 151 -15.89 -14.88 5.56
CA ARG A 151 -17.05 -15.02 4.68
C ARG A 151 -17.43 -13.69 4.04
N SER A 152 -17.55 -12.64 4.85
CA SER A 152 -17.89 -11.30 4.40
C SER A 152 -16.85 -10.75 3.40
N LEU A 153 -15.56 -10.94 3.68
CA LEU A 153 -14.48 -10.53 2.78
C LEU A 153 -14.57 -11.22 1.41
N LEU A 154 -14.79 -12.55 1.41
CA LEU A 154 -14.95 -13.32 0.16
C LEU A 154 -16.16 -12.83 -0.64
N GLU A 155 -17.29 -12.59 0.03
CA GLU A 155 -18.50 -12.07 -0.62
C GLU A 155 -18.26 -10.66 -1.20
N HIS A 156 -17.53 -9.80 -0.48
CA HIS A 156 -17.20 -8.45 -0.90
C HIS A 156 -16.39 -8.42 -2.22
N VAL A 157 -15.52 -9.41 -2.41
CA VAL A 157 -14.75 -9.58 -3.66
C VAL A 157 -15.47 -10.48 -4.69
N GLY A 158 -16.73 -10.85 -4.45
CA GLY A 158 -17.56 -11.61 -5.38
C GLY A 158 -17.23 -13.11 -5.44
N LEU A 159 -16.65 -13.67 -4.38
CA LEU A 159 -16.39 -15.10 -4.21
C LEU A 159 -17.44 -15.74 -3.32
N LYS A 160 -17.75 -17.02 -3.59
CA LYS A 160 -18.70 -17.78 -2.76
C LYS A 160 -18.04 -18.14 -1.42
N PRO A 161 -18.79 -18.19 -0.30
CA PRO A 161 -18.27 -18.61 1.01
C PRO A 161 -17.54 -19.97 1.02
N GLY A 162 -17.92 -20.89 0.13
CA GLY A 162 -17.27 -22.19 -0.02
C GLY A 162 -15.78 -22.10 -0.39
N VAL A 163 -15.34 -20.99 -1.00
CA VAL A 163 -13.93 -20.75 -1.34
C VAL A 163 -13.04 -20.73 -0.11
N ALA A 164 -13.57 -20.34 1.06
CA ALA A 164 -12.83 -20.33 2.32
C ALA A 164 -12.19 -21.69 2.64
N ARG A 165 -12.84 -22.79 2.24
CA ARG A 165 -12.37 -24.16 2.49
C ARG A 165 -11.42 -24.68 1.43
N MET A 166 -11.22 -23.96 0.33
CA MET A 166 -10.32 -24.37 -0.75
C MET A 166 -8.86 -24.10 -0.38
N TYR A 167 -7.95 -24.72 -1.14
CA TYR A 167 -6.52 -24.42 -1.18
C TYR A 167 -6.18 -23.54 -2.39
N PRO A 168 -5.05 -22.81 -2.38
CA PRO A 168 -4.69 -21.94 -3.49
C PRO A 168 -4.60 -22.63 -4.86
N HIS A 169 -4.20 -23.90 -4.92
CA HIS A 169 -4.11 -24.65 -6.18
C HIS A 169 -5.48 -24.98 -6.79
N GLU A 170 -6.57 -24.84 -6.03
CA GLU A 170 -7.95 -25.05 -6.50
C GLU A 170 -8.57 -23.76 -7.07
N LEU A 171 -7.90 -22.62 -6.92
CA LEU A 171 -8.39 -21.32 -7.39
C LEU A 171 -7.89 -20.99 -8.80
N SER A 172 -8.77 -20.43 -9.63
CA SER A 172 -8.34 -19.77 -10.88
C SER A 172 -7.51 -18.52 -10.58
N GLY A 173 -6.72 -18.03 -11.55
CA GLY A 173 -5.93 -16.81 -11.38
C GLY A 173 -6.77 -15.59 -10.96
N GLY A 174 -7.94 -15.39 -11.59
CA GLY A 174 -8.87 -14.32 -11.21
C GLY A 174 -9.52 -14.51 -9.83
N MET A 175 -9.58 -15.74 -9.32
CA MET A 175 -10.01 -16.01 -7.94
C MET A 175 -8.89 -15.78 -6.93
N LYS A 176 -7.62 -15.90 -7.32
CA LYS A 176 -6.47 -15.56 -6.45
C LYS A 176 -6.23 -14.04 -6.37
N GLN A 177 -6.56 -13.32 -7.44
CA GLN A 177 -6.40 -11.88 -7.53
C GLN A 177 -7.45 -11.12 -6.70
N ARG A 178 -8.64 -11.72 -6.56
CA ARG A 178 -9.76 -11.21 -5.77
C ARG A 178 -9.62 -11.72 -4.34
#